data_AF-A0A443RT18-F1
#
_entry.id   AF-A0A443RT18-F1
#
_cell.length_a   1.000
_cell.length_b   1.000
_cell.length_c   1.000
_cell.angle_alpha   90.00
_cell.angle_beta   90.00
_cell.angle_gamma   90.00
#
_symmetry.space_group_name_H-M   'P 1'
#
loop_
_entity.id
_entity.type
_entity.pdbx_description
1 polymer ?
#
loop_
_entity_poly.entity_id
_entity_poly.type
_entity_poly.pdbx_seq_one_letter_code
_entity_poly.pdbx_strand_id
1 'polypeptide(L)'
;MNASVVRIRSLEENDFIAANFPHITTWLGAKREIGNQWKWLDGRDVIYTNWKDGEPNNLETEECLLFCNRRGNTGVWIDYPSMKR
;
A
#
# COMPACT_ATOMS: atom_id res chain seq x y z
N MET A 1 20.77 -9.95 -6.76
CA MET A 1 19.41 -9.72 -7.29
C MET A 1 18.93 -8.38 -6.76
N ASN A 2 18.73 -7.36 -7.61
CA ASN A 2 18.15 -6.08 -7.20
C ASN A 2 16.62 -6.20 -7.34
N ALA A 3 15.93 -6.55 -6.26
CA ALA A 3 14.49 -6.48 -6.20
C ALA A 3 14.08 -5.03 -5.94
N SER A 4 13.48 -4.36 -6.93
CA SER A 4 12.84 -3.06 -6.73
C SER A 4 11.44 -3.27 -6.19
N VAL A 5 11.11 -2.64 -5.06
CA VAL A 5 9.79 -2.76 -4.44
C VAL A 5 8.73 -2.08 -5.31
N VAL A 6 7.53 -2.66 -5.39
CA VAL A 6 6.42 -2.14 -6.20
C VAL A 6 5.94 -0.80 -5.63
N ARG A 7 5.89 0.23 -6.49
CA ARG A 7 5.30 1.55 -6.22
C ARG A 7 4.11 1.73 -7.16
N ILE A 8 3.01 2.24 -6.63
CA ILE A 8 1.81 2.54 -7.41
C ILE A 8 1.61 4.06 -7.37
N ARG A 9 1.64 4.70 -8.54
CA ARG A 9 1.75 6.16 -8.68
C ARG A 9 0.59 6.78 -9.44
N SER A 10 -0.27 5.96 -10.04
CA SER A 10 -1.48 6.42 -10.72
C SER A 10 -2.59 5.39 -10.59
N LEU A 11 -3.81 5.83 -10.92
CA LEU A 11 -4.96 4.95 -11.07
C LEU A 11 -4.70 3.87 -12.12
N GLU A 12 -4.05 4.19 -13.24
CA GLU A 12 -3.78 3.19 -14.29
C GLU A 12 -2.82 2.09 -13.79
N GLU A 13 -1.80 2.45 -13.01
CA GLU A 13 -0.89 1.46 -12.41
C GLU A 13 -1.65 0.58 -11.40
N ASN A 14 -2.52 1.18 -10.60
CA ASN A 14 -3.33 0.44 -9.62
C ASN A 14 -4.29 -0.54 -10.30
N ASP A 15 -5.01 -0.06 -11.31
CA ASP A 15 -5.99 -0.83 -12.08
C ASP A 15 -5.29 -1.92 -12.90
N PHE A 16 -4.12 -1.64 -13.47
CA PHE A 16 -3.31 -2.64 -14.15
C PHE A 16 -2.96 -3.80 -13.21
N ILE A 17 -2.52 -3.51 -11.98
CA ILE A 17 -2.22 -4.56 -10.99
C ILE A 17 -3.50 -5.30 -10.60
N ALA A 18 -4.59 -4.58 -10.33
CA ALA A 18 -5.86 -5.19 -9.94
C ALA A 18 -6.43 -6.13 -11.02
N ALA A 19 -6.32 -5.75 -12.29
CA ALA A 19 -6.81 -6.53 -13.41
C ALA A 19 -5.93 -7.77 -13.71
N ASN A 20 -4.60 -7.63 -13.62
CA ASN A 20 -3.68 -8.71 -13.99
C ASN A 20 -3.39 -9.69 -12.85
N PHE A 21 -3.61 -9.27 -11.60
CA PHE A 21 -3.36 -10.11 -10.42
C PHE A 21 -4.62 -10.20 -9.54
N PRO A 22 -5.68 -10.88 -9.99
CA PRO A 22 -6.86 -11.10 -9.17
C PRO A 22 -6.55 -11.96 -7.95
N HIS A 23 -7.29 -11.73 -6.87
CA HIS A 23 -7.22 -12.49 -5.61
C HIS A 23 -5.90 -12.37 -4.82
N ILE A 24 -5.09 -11.36 -5.10
CA ILE A 24 -3.86 -11.12 -4.33
C ILE A 24 -4.09 -10.19 -3.13
N THR A 25 -3.30 -10.43 -2.10
CA THR A 25 -3.03 -9.45 -1.05
C THR A 25 -1.52 -9.43 -0.85
N THR A 26 -0.90 -8.26 -0.98
CA THR A 26 0.56 -8.13 -0.91
C THR A 26 0.97 -6.82 -0.27
N TRP A 27 2.17 -6.80 0.31
CA TRP A 27 2.77 -5.58 0.82
C TRP A 27 3.22 -4.68 -0.34
N LEU A 28 2.95 -3.40 -0.18
CA LEU A 28 3.54 -2.33 -0.97
C LEU A 28 4.77 -1.78 -0.25
N GLY A 29 5.68 -1.22 -1.02
CA GLY A 29 6.93 -0.68 -0.49
C GLY A 29 6.78 0.70 0.10
N ALA A 30 5.73 1.00 0.85
CA ALA A 30 5.57 2.29 1.51
C ALA A 30 5.59 2.13 3.04
N LYS A 31 6.19 3.12 3.71
CA LYS A 31 6.14 3.28 5.16
C LYS A 31 5.48 4.61 5.53
N ARG A 32 4.86 4.65 6.70
CA ARG A 32 4.44 5.90 7.32
C ARG A 32 5.60 6.54 8.07
N GLU A 33 5.79 7.84 7.89
CA GLU A 33 6.76 8.66 8.60
C GLU A 33 6.10 9.50 9.71
N ILE A 34 6.93 10.14 10.54
CA ILE A 34 6.50 11.08 11.57
C ILE A 34 5.65 12.18 10.90
N GLY A 35 4.44 12.39 11.40
CA GLY A 35 3.50 13.37 10.83
C GLY A 35 2.49 12.78 9.83
N ASN A 36 2.29 11.45 9.82
CA ASN A 36 1.31 10.74 8.99
C ASN A 36 1.53 10.86 7.47
N GLN A 37 2.77 11.11 7.06
CA GLN A 37 3.14 11.13 5.65
C GLN A 37 3.60 9.75 5.19
N TRP A 38 3.17 9.32 4.00
CA TRP A 38 3.61 8.05 3.42
C TRP A 38 4.74 8.28 2.43
N LYS A 39 5.81 7.50 2.58
CA LYS A 39 6.93 7.46 1.63
C LYS A 39 7.19 6.05 1.16
N TRP A 40 7.55 5.93 -0.11
CA TRP A 40 8.11 4.70 -0.65
C TRP A 40 9.47 4.41 0.00
N LEU A 41 9.88 3.14 0.05
CA LEU A 41 11.15 2.70 0.63
C LEU A 41 12.39 3.26 -0.09
N ASP A 42 12.21 3.84 -1.29
CA ASP A 42 13.25 4.57 -2.01
C ASP A 42 13.32 6.07 -1.62
N GLY A 43 12.55 6.50 -0.62
CA GLY A 43 12.51 7.86 -0.08
C GLY A 43 11.60 8.82 -0.84
N ARG A 44 10.94 8.38 -1.92
CA ARG A 44 10.00 9.22 -2.68
C ARG A 44 8.65 9.32 -1.99
N ASP A 45 7.96 10.44 -2.19
CA ASP A 45 6.63 10.64 -1.64
C ASP A 45 5.57 9.75 -2.32
N VAL A 46 4.60 9.30 -1.52
CA VAL A 46 3.38 8.69 -2.03
C VAL A 46 2.46 9.81 -2.52
N ILE A 47 2.31 9.92 -3.84
CA ILE A 47 1.51 10.97 -4.51
C ILE A 47 0.12 10.47 -4.95
N TYR A 48 -0.11 9.17 -4.89
CA TYR A 48 -1.35 8.52 -5.24
C TYR A 48 -1.70 7.53 -4.13
N THR A 49 -2.98 7.44 -3.81
CA THR A 49 -3.49 6.52 -2.80
C THR A 49 -4.83 5.96 -3.23
N ASN A 50 -5.06 4.68 -2.96
CA ASN A 50 -6.35 4.03 -3.19
C ASN A 50 -6.85 3.37 -1.91
N TRP A 51 -7.02 4.15 -0.85
CA TRP A 51 -7.42 3.64 0.46
C TRP A 51 -8.75 2.90 0.41
N LYS A 52 -8.85 1.82 1.17
CA LYS A 52 -10.13 1.21 1.48
C LYS A 52 -10.93 2.17 2.36
N ASP A 53 -12.26 2.15 2.27
CA ASP A 53 -13.13 2.87 3.20
C ASP A 53 -12.74 2.60 4.66
N GLY A 54 -12.48 3.70 5.39
CA GLY A 54 -12.01 3.72 6.77
C GLY A 54 -10.49 3.78 6.95
N GLU A 55 -9.71 3.69 5.86
CA GLU A 55 -8.25 3.77 5.87
C GLU A 55 -7.73 5.11 5.29
N PRO A 56 -6.51 5.55 5.66
CA PRO A 56 -5.69 4.97 6.70
C PRO A 56 -6.22 5.33 8.09
N ASN A 57 -6.37 4.33 8.96
CA ASN A 57 -6.90 4.53 10.31
C ASN A 57 -5.83 5.10 11.28
N ASN A 58 -4.56 5.02 10.87
CA ASN A 58 -3.38 5.50 11.56
C ASN A 58 -3.15 4.99 12.99
N LEU A 59 -3.49 3.74 13.29
CA LEU A 59 -3.18 3.15 14.59
C LEU A 59 -1.65 3.11 14.82
N GLU A 60 -1.21 3.30 16.07
CA GLU A 60 0.17 3.69 16.44
C GLU A 60 1.28 2.79 15.89
N THR A 61 0.98 1.54 15.57
CA THR A 61 1.93 0.54 15.06
C THR A 61 1.79 0.24 13.56
N GLU A 62 0.89 0.91 12.84
CA GLU A 62 0.57 0.63 11.44
C GLU A 62 1.49 1.34 10.45
N GLU A 63 2.71 0.84 10.32
CA GLU A 63 3.74 1.47 9.49
C GLU A 63 3.86 0.85 8.09
N CYS A 64 3.12 -0.21 7.79
CA CYS A 64 3.23 -0.95 6.53
C CYS A 64 1.97 -0.81 5.67
N LEU A 65 2.15 -0.71 4.35
CA LEU A 65 1.06 -0.55 3.40
C LEU A 65 0.71 -1.87 2.71
N LEU A 66 -0.54 -2.29 2.79
CA LEU A 66 -1.05 -3.53 2.21
C LEU A 66 -1.97 -3.24 1.02
N PHE A 67 -1.69 -3.85 -0.13
CA PHE A 67 -2.59 -3.88 -1.28
C PHE A 67 -3.53 -5.07 -1.19
N CYS A 68 -4.84 -4.83 -1.30
CA CYS A 68 -5.89 -5.83 -1.24
C CYS A 68 -6.70 -5.88 -2.54
N ASN A 69 -6.60 -7.00 -3.25
CA ASN A 69 -7.38 -7.31 -4.44
C ASN A 69 -8.09 -8.67 -4.28
N ARG A 70 -8.82 -8.84 -3.16
CA ARG A 70 -9.53 -10.08 -2.84
C ARG A 70 -10.78 -9.82 -2.00
N ARG A 71 -11.73 -10.78 -2.03
CA ARG A 71 -12.92 -10.82 -1.15
C ARG A 71 -13.72 -9.51 -1.13
N GLY A 72 -14.06 -8.98 -2.31
CA GLY A 72 -14.82 -7.74 -2.46
C GLY A 72 -13.98 -6.45 -2.45
N ASN A 73 -12.67 -6.56 -2.22
CA ASN A 73 -11.73 -5.46 -2.38
C ASN A 73 -11.10 -5.52 -3.78
N THR A 74 -11.10 -4.39 -4.50
CA THR A 74 -10.49 -4.27 -5.83
C THR A 74 -9.37 -3.25 -5.78
N GLY A 75 -8.15 -3.74 -5.62
CA GLY A 75 -6.92 -2.94 -5.59
C GLY A 75 -6.87 -1.83 -4.54
N VAL A 76 -7.56 -1.97 -3.40
CA VAL A 76 -7.58 -0.97 -2.33
C VAL A 76 -6.47 -1.19 -1.31
N TRP A 77 -6.08 -0.13 -0.61
CA TRP A 77 -4.93 -0.09 0.29
C TRP A 77 -5.37 0.00 1.75
N ILE A 78 -4.62 -0.66 2.62
CA ILE A 78 -4.86 -0.73 4.06
C ILE A 78 -3.52 -0.44 4.75
N ASP A 79 -3.48 0.51 5.69
CA ASP A 79 -2.37 0.57 6.63
C ASP A 79 -2.55 -0.53 7.66
N TYR A 80 -1.48 -1.30 7.90
CA TYR A 80 -1.56 -2.50 8.72
C TYR A 80 -0.45 -2.47 9.77
N PRO A 81 -0.68 -3.00 10.98
CA PRO A 81 0.32 -3.04 12.03
C PRO A 81 1.58 -3.72 11.51
N SER A 82 2.72 -3.03 11.63
CA SER A 82 4.00 -3.71 11.48
C SER A 82 4.02 -4.83 12.54
N MET A 83 4.24 -6.07 12.11
CA MET A 83 4.38 -7.17 13.06
C MET A 83 5.59 -6.86 13.94
N LYS A 84 5.35 -6.44 15.18
CA LYS A 84 6.38 -6.49 16.22
C LYS A 84 6.74 -7.97 16.38
N ARG A 85 7.91 -8.35 15.87
CA ARG A 85 8.58 -9.60 16.27
C ARG A 85 9.06 -9.48 17.70
#